data_AF-A0A838JC99-F1
#
_entry.id   AF-A0A838JC99-F1
#
_cell.length_a   1.000
_cell.length_b   1.000
_cell.length_c   1.000
_cell.angle_alpha   90.00
_cell.angle_beta   90.00
_cell.angle_gamma   90.00
#
_symmetry.space_group_name_H-M   'P 1'
#
loop_
_entity.id
_entity.type
_entity.pdbx_description
1 polymer ?
#
loop_
_entity_poly.entity_id
_entity_poly.type
_entity_poly.pdbx_seq_one_letter_code
_entity_poly.pdbx_strand_id
1 'polypeptide(L)'
;LVGGARMGNDPRTSVTDKFGRTHDVPNLFLCDGSILPTQGSANPGLTIQSLAARTADYLIANATDLLSQHPERVSVDNPHIRHNLSPAGTSGHGVPRIPSRTK
;
A
#
# COMPACT_ATOMS: atom_id res chain seq x y z
N LEU A 1 4.56 4.82 15.76
CA LEU A 1 4.40 6.25 15.38
C LEU A 1 3.31 6.33 14.32
N VAL A 2 2.55 7.42 14.25
CA VAL A 2 1.44 7.61 13.28
C VAL A 2 1.46 9.02 12.71
N GLY A 3 0.73 9.29 11.63
CA GLY A 3 0.44 10.64 11.12
C GLY A 3 1.49 11.29 10.22
N GLY A 4 2.59 10.60 9.89
CA GLY A 4 3.65 11.12 9.03
C GLY A 4 3.22 11.38 7.57
N ALA A 5 2.10 10.82 7.13
CA ALA A 5 1.56 10.99 5.77
C ALA A 5 0.02 11.06 5.81
N ARG A 6 -0.50 11.95 6.67
CA ARG A 6 -1.92 12.04 7.01
C ARG A 6 -2.87 11.97 5.80
N MET A 7 -3.95 11.23 5.98
CA MET A 7 -5.09 11.14 5.07
C MET A 7 -5.98 12.39 5.15
N GLY A 8 -6.60 12.79 4.03
CA GLY A 8 -7.56 13.89 3.95
C GLY A 8 -8.03 14.18 2.52
N ASN A 9 -9.05 15.03 2.37
CA ASN A 9 -9.62 15.34 1.05
C ASN A 9 -8.92 16.49 0.32
N ASP A 10 -8.08 17.27 1.02
CA ASP A 10 -7.42 18.45 0.47
C ASP A 10 -5.91 18.19 0.31
N PRO A 11 -5.37 18.15 -0.93
CA PRO A 11 -3.94 17.89 -1.17
C PRO A 11 -3.01 18.96 -0.59
N ARG A 12 -3.53 20.14 -0.22
CA ARG A 12 -2.72 21.18 0.44
C ARG A 12 -2.48 20.89 1.91
N THR A 13 -3.28 20.01 2.52
CA THR A 13 -3.24 19.73 3.97
C THR A 13 -3.16 18.24 4.29
N SER A 14 -3.16 17.36 3.29
CA SER A 14 -2.96 15.92 3.42
C SER A 14 -2.03 15.36 2.34
N VAL A 15 -1.46 14.18 2.61
CA VAL A 15 -0.56 13.48 1.66
C VAL A 15 -1.33 12.47 0.84
N THR A 16 -2.34 11.85 1.46
CA THR A 16 -3.16 10.82 0.83
C THR A 16 -4.64 11.16 0.89
N ASP A 17 -5.40 10.60 -0.05
CA ASP A 17 -6.86 10.60 -0.04
C ASP A 17 -7.42 9.58 0.96
N LYS A 18 -8.76 9.50 1.03
CA LYS A 18 -9.46 8.60 1.96
C LYS A 18 -9.16 7.10 1.77
N PHE A 19 -8.53 6.69 0.68
CA PHE A 19 -8.16 5.29 0.39
C PHE A 19 -6.66 5.05 0.56
N GLY A 20 -5.89 6.04 1.00
CA GLY A 20 -4.44 5.95 1.15
C GLY A 20 -3.69 6.17 -0.16
N ARG A 21 -4.35 6.61 -1.25
CA ARG A 21 -3.71 6.98 -2.51
C ARG A 21 -3.03 8.33 -2.34
N THR A 22 -1.78 8.48 -2.79
CA THR A 22 -1.14 9.80 -2.76
C THR A 22 -1.79 10.75 -3.76
N HIS A 23 -1.86 12.03 -3.42
CA HIS A 23 -2.41 13.05 -4.34
C HIS A 23 -1.51 13.30 -5.55
N ASP A 24 -0.18 13.21 -5.35
CA ASP A 24 0.81 13.54 -6.38
C ASP A 24 1.10 12.38 -7.34
N VAL A 25 1.03 11.14 -6.86
CA VAL A 25 1.38 9.94 -7.63
C VAL A 25 0.18 8.99 -7.72
N PRO A 26 -0.51 8.92 -8.88
CA PRO A 26 -1.76 8.18 -9.03
C PRO A 26 -1.66 6.67 -8.76
N ASN A 27 -0.50 6.03 -8.87
CA ASN A 27 -0.35 4.59 -8.65
C ASN A 27 0.42 4.26 -7.35
N LEU A 28 0.56 5.22 -6.44
CA LEU A 28 1.23 5.05 -5.16
C LEU A 28 0.22 5.11 -4.01
N PHE A 29 0.26 4.08 -3.16
CA PHE A 29 -0.63 3.92 -2.01
C PHE A 29 0.18 3.65 -0.74
N LEU A 30 -0.28 4.22 0.39
CA LEU A 30 0.30 4.00 1.71
C LEU A 30 -0.70 3.24 2.59
N CYS A 31 -0.26 2.14 3.20
CA CYS A 31 -1.09 1.22 3.98
C CYS A 31 -0.47 0.93 5.36
N ASP A 32 -0.23 1.96 6.17
CA ASP A 32 0.33 1.81 7.52
C ASP A 32 -0.19 2.89 8.50
N GLY A 33 0.43 3.02 9.67
CA GLY A 33 0.03 4.02 10.66
C GLY A 33 0.30 5.49 10.23
N SER A 34 1.12 5.74 9.21
CA SER A 34 1.46 7.10 8.77
C SER A 34 0.24 7.87 8.25
N ILE A 35 -0.77 7.17 7.70
CA ILE A 35 -1.95 7.79 7.12
C ILE A 35 -2.99 8.22 8.15
N LEU A 36 -2.88 7.76 9.41
CA LEU A 36 -3.82 8.11 10.46
C LEU A 36 -3.76 9.62 10.75
N PRO A 37 -4.86 10.39 10.60
CA PRO A 37 -4.84 11.83 10.83
C PRO A 37 -4.56 12.21 12.29
N THR A 38 -4.89 11.33 13.24
CA THR A 38 -4.63 11.49 14.67
C THR A 38 -4.38 10.14 15.34
N GLN A 39 -3.65 10.16 16.44
CA GLN A 39 -3.56 9.00 17.33
C GLN A 39 -4.89 8.80 18.06
N GLY A 40 -5.33 7.54 18.18
CA GLY A 40 -6.43 7.15 19.07
C GLY A 40 -5.96 6.89 20.51
N SER A 41 -6.90 6.60 21.41
CA SER A 41 -6.61 6.24 22.81
C SER A 41 -6.06 4.83 22.98
N ALA A 42 -6.42 3.92 22.08
CA ALA A 42 -5.96 2.52 22.06
C ALA A 42 -4.81 2.30 21.08
N ASN A 43 -4.21 1.11 21.14
CA ASN A 43 -3.22 0.68 20.16
C ASN A 43 -3.83 0.68 18.75
N PRO A 44 -3.24 1.38 17.75
CA PRO A 44 -3.82 1.54 16.42
C PRO A 44 -3.69 0.29 15.54
N GLY A 45 -3.09 -0.80 16.01
CA GLY A 45 -2.80 -1.99 15.19
C GLY A 45 -4.00 -2.53 14.41
N LEU A 46 -5.16 -2.71 15.06
CA LEU A 46 -6.37 -3.16 14.37
C LEU A 46 -6.91 -2.11 13.40
N THR A 47 -6.84 -0.82 13.74
CA THR A 47 -7.23 0.26 12.83
C THR A 47 -6.36 0.26 11.57
N ILE A 48 -5.04 0.05 11.71
CA ILE A 48 -4.12 -0.06 10.58
C ILE A 48 -4.51 -1.26 9.70
N GLN A 49 -4.79 -2.42 10.30
CA GLN A 49 -5.24 -3.60 9.54
C GLN A 49 -6.56 -3.36 8.81
N SER A 50 -7.54 -2.73 9.46
CA SER A 50 -8.82 -2.39 8.83
C SER A 50 -8.66 -1.41 7.67
N LEU A 51 -7.79 -0.41 7.80
CA LEU A 51 -7.50 0.52 6.71
C LEU A 51 -6.78 -0.17 5.55
N ALA A 52 -5.82 -1.05 5.84
CA ALA A 52 -5.13 -1.83 4.82
C ALA A 52 -6.10 -2.74 4.05
N ALA A 53 -7.03 -3.42 4.76
CA ALA A 53 -8.07 -4.23 4.14
C ALA A 53 -8.98 -3.38 3.24
N ARG A 54 -9.44 -2.21 3.72
CA ARG A 54 -10.25 -1.27 2.93
C ARG A 54 -9.53 -0.76 1.68
N THR A 55 -8.23 -0.46 1.79
CA THR A 55 -7.42 -0.05 0.64
C THR A 55 -7.24 -1.21 -0.34
N ALA A 56 -7.07 -2.44 0.14
CA ALA A 56 -7.02 -3.63 -0.73
C ALA A 56 -8.33 -3.83 -1.49
N ASP A 57 -9.49 -3.71 -0.83
CA ASP A 57 -10.80 -3.79 -1.48
C ASP A 57 -10.95 -2.71 -2.57
N TYR A 58 -10.52 -1.47 -2.29
CA TYR A 58 -10.50 -0.39 -3.28
C TYR A 58 -9.61 -0.73 -4.48
N LEU A 59 -8.40 -1.24 -4.24
CA LEU A 59 -7.49 -1.64 -5.31
C LEU A 59 -8.08 -2.77 -6.16
N ILE A 60 -8.66 -3.80 -5.54
CA ILE A 60 -9.29 -4.91 -6.26
C ILE A 60 -10.44 -4.40 -7.14
N ALA A 61 -11.29 -3.52 -6.61
CA ALA A 61 -12.44 -2.99 -7.35
C ALA A 61 -12.04 -2.04 -8.50
N ASN A 62 -10.89 -1.37 -8.42
CA ASN A 62 -10.47 -0.33 -9.37
C ASN A 62 -9.18 -0.68 -10.14
N ALA A 63 -8.68 -1.92 -10.03
CA ALA A 63 -7.36 -2.31 -10.54
C ALA A 63 -7.17 -2.00 -12.03
N THR A 64 -8.17 -2.32 -12.86
CA THR A 64 -8.13 -2.10 -14.31
C THR A 64 -7.94 -0.62 -14.64
N ASP A 65 -8.70 0.25 -13.98
CA ASP A 65 -8.65 1.70 -14.22
C ASP A 65 -7.34 2.30 -13.69
N LEU A 66 -6.85 1.83 -12.55
CA LEU A 66 -5.59 2.30 -11.96
C LEU A 66 -4.36 1.90 -12.79
N LEU A 67 -4.35 0.69 -13.35
CA LEU A 67 -3.23 0.17 -14.14
C LEU A 67 -3.24 0.64 -15.59
N SER A 68 -4.40 0.98 -16.14
CA SER A 68 -4.54 1.44 -17.52
C SER A 68 -4.10 2.90 -17.74
N GLN A 69 -3.83 3.67 -16.69
CA GLN A 69 -3.44 5.09 -16.82
C GLN A 69 -2.09 5.29 -17.55
N HIS A 70 -1.20 4.30 -17.51
CA HIS A 70 0.12 4.33 -18.14
C HIS A 70 0.48 2.94 -18.70
N PRO A 71 -0.14 2.50 -19.80
CA PRO A 71 0.03 1.15 -20.33
C PRO A 71 1.49 0.84 -20.71
N GLU A 72 2.28 1.87 -21.06
CA GLU A 72 3.70 1.76 -21.36
C GLU A 72 4.57 1.45 -20.13
N ARG A 73 4.07 1.70 -18.91
CA ARG A 73 4.77 1.46 -17.65
C ARG A 73 4.34 0.18 -16.95
N VAL A 74 3.34 -0.51 -17.50
CA VAL A 74 2.89 -1.81 -16.98
C VAL A 74 3.89 -2.86 -17.42
N SER A 75 4.81 -3.20 -16.51
CA SER A 75 5.67 -4.37 -16.68
C SER A 75 4.82 -5.64 -16.56
N VAL A 76 4.73 -6.40 -17.65
CA VAL A 76 4.18 -7.77 -17.63
C VAL A 76 5.21 -8.80 -17.15
N ASP A 77 6.47 -8.39 -17.07
CA ASP A 77 7.56 -9.22 -16.59
C ASP A 77 7.55 -9.30 -15.06
N ASN A 78 8.08 -10.40 -14.54
CA ASN A 78 8.20 -10.61 -13.10
C ASN A 78 9.00 -9.44 -12.48
N PRO A 79 8.53 -8.83 -11.38
CA PRO A 79 9.21 -7.68 -10.79
C PRO A 79 10.64 -8.07 -10.39
N HIS A 80 11.60 -7.22 -10.76
CA HIS A 80 13.01 -7.45 -10.41
C HIS A 80 13.19 -7.49 -8.89
N ILE A 81 13.42 -8.68 -8.33
CA ILE A 81 13.70 -8.84 -6.91
C ILE A 81 15.14 -8.39 -6.65
N ARG A 82 15.31 -7.31 -5.89
CA ARG A 82 16.63 -6.78 -5.49
C ARG A 82 17.18 -7.56 -4.30
N HIS A 83 17.76 -8.74 -4.56
CA HIS A 83 18.33 -9.62 -3.53
C HIS A 83 19.43 -8.96 -2.69
N ASN A 84 20.15 -7.99 -3.25
CA ASN A 84 21.22 -7.25 -2.58
C ASN A 84 20.74 -6.25 -1.52
N LEU A 85 19.43 -5.97 -1.44
CA LEU A 85 18.85 -5.11 -0.40
C LEU A 85 18.46 -5.90 0.87
N SER A 86 18.47 -7.23 0.81
CA SER A 86 18.25 -8.10 1.97
C SER A 86 19.59 -8.46 2.63
N PRO A 87 19.64 -8.62 3.96
CA PRO A 87 20.79 -9.25 4.61
C PRO A 87 21.16 -10.59 3.95
N ALA A 88 22.44 -10.94 3.93
CA ALA A 88 22.92 -12.16 3.28
C ALA A 88 22.16 -13.40 3.78
N GLY A 89 21.69 -14.23 2.85
CA GLY A 89 20.94 -15.45 3.16
C GLY A 89 19.48 -15.26 3.59
N THR A 90 18.97 -14.03 3.62
CA THR A 90 17.57 -13.76 4.03
C THR A 90 16.62 -13.51 2.86
N SER A 91 17.13 -13.21 1.67
CA SER A 91 16.28 -12.96 0.50
C SER A 91 15.48 -14.21 0.14
N GLY A 92 14.14 -14.10 0.07
CA GLY A 92 13.27 -15.24 -0.23
C GLY A 92 13.02 -16.19 0.95
N HIS A 93 13.60 -15.92 2.13
CA HIS A 93 13.42 -16.71 3.35
C HIS A 93 12.68 -15.86 4.40
N GLY A 94 11.35 -15.94 4.40
CA GLY A 94 10.45 -15.20 5.30
C GLY A 94 9.09 -15.87 5.44
N VAL A 95 8.16 -15.25 6.16
CA VAL A 95 6.83 -15.82 6.50
C VAL A 95 6.15 -16.39 5.23
N PRO A 96 5.65 -17.64 5.26
CA PRO A 96 5.07 -18.31 4.11
C PRO A 96 3.99 -17.47 3.41
N ARG A 97 4.07 -17.37 2.08
CA ARG A 97 2.95 -16.86 1.27
C ARG A 97 1.77 -17.82 1.43
N ILE A 98 0.58 -17.25 1.60
CA ILE A 98 -0.71 -17.95 1.50
C ILE A 98 -0.63 -18.94 0.31
N PRO A 99 -1.08 -20.19 0.47
CA PRO A 99 -0.93 -21.19 -0.60
C PRO A 99 -1.51 -20.65 -1.90
N SER A 100 -0.77 -20.79 -3.00
CA SER A 100 -1.32 -20.51 -4.32
C SER A 100 -2.58 -21.34 -4.48
N ARG A 101 -3.71 -20.70 -4.76
CA ARG A 101 -4.91 -21.40 -5.20
C ARG A 101 -4.63 -21.97 -6.59
N THR A 102 -3.99 -23.12 -6.64
CA THR A 102 -3.98 -23.97 -7.83
C THR A 102 -5.41 -24.45 -8.08
N LYS A 103 -5.78 -24.37 -9.36
CA LYS A 103 -7.08 -24.65 -9.99
C LYS A 103 -7.91 -25.75 -9.33
#